data_AF-A0A2T3L2T6-F1
#
_entry.id   AF-A0A2T3L2T6-F1
#
_cell.length_a   1.000
_cell.length_b   1.000
_cell.length_c   1.000
_cell.angle_alpha   90.00
_cell.angle_beta   90.00
_cell.angle_gamma   90.00
#
_symmetry.space_group_name_H-M   'P 1'
#
loop_
_entity.id
_entity.type
_entity.pdbx_description
1 polymer ?
#
loop_
_entity_poly.entity_id
_entity_poly.type
_entity_poly.pdbx_seq_one_letter_code
_entity_poly.pdbx_strand_id
1 'polypeptide(L)' 'MKWILLAALFFCFPLNAKTVDQYIKQYKNLPCSGLVTKMKDIDKKYSMGNKKQKKEYRKQKKALKTLYSKYNCAAKQYR' A
#
# COMPACT_ATOMS: atom_id res chain seq x y z
N MET A 1 7.15 15.17 40.36
CA MET A 1 7.52 15.38 38.94
C MET A 1 7.83 14.03 38.25
N LYS A 2 6.84 13.15 38.07
CA LYS A 2 7.09 11.78 37.55
C LYS A 2 6.07 11.30 36.51
N TRP A 3 5.23 12.23 36.01
CA TRP A 3 4.14 11.92 35.07
C TRP A 3 4.35 12.51 33.66
N ILE A 4 5.45 13.24 33.42
CA ILE A 4 5.69 13.95 32.15
C ILE A 4 6.27 13.02 31.06
N LEU A 5 6.89 11.89 31.44
CA LEU A 5 7.52 10.96 30.48
C LEU A 5 6.53 10.01 29.77
N LEU A 6 5.29 9.87 30.25
CA LEU A 6 4.29 9.00 29.59
C LEU A 6 3.46 9.70 28.49
N ALA A 7 3.50 11.03 28.40
CA ALA A 7 2.71 11.77 27.42
C ALA A 7 3.34 11.84 26.01
N ALA A 8 4.64 11.50 25.87
CA ALA A 8 5.38 11.67 24.62
C ALA A 8 5.16 10.53 23.59
N LEU A 9 4.47 9.44 23.93
CA LEU A 9 4.24 8.31 23.03
C LEU A 9 2.95 8.42 22.19
N PHE A 10 2.14 9.48 22.36
CA PHE A 10 0.82 9.58 21.73
C PHE A 10 0.77 10.33 20.40
N PHE A 11 1.87 10.90 19.90
CA PHE A 11 1.85 11.70 18.65
C PHE A 11 2.95 11.30 17.67
N CYS A 12 2.82 10.12 17.08
CA CYS A 12 3.49 9.81 15.81
C CYS A 12 2.60 8.95 14.92
N PHE A 13 1.32 9.35 14.76
CA PHE A 13 0.57 8.90 13.60
C PHE A 13 1.00 9.78 12.42
N PRO A 14 1.72 9.26 11.42
CA PRO A 14 1.88 10.00 10.18
C PRO A 14 0.49 10.10 9.53
N LEU A 15 -0.17 11.23 9.75
CA LEU A 15 -1.46 11.59 9.13
C LEU A 15 -1.29 11.96 7.64
N ASN A 16 -0.20 11.53 7.02
CA ASN A 16 0.08 11.77 5.62
C ASN A 16 -0.31 10.55 4.81
N ALA A 17 -1.39 10.67 4.04
CA ALA A 17 -1.78 9.65 3.08
C ALA A 17 -0.61 9.44 2.10
N LYS A 18 -0.14 8.19 1.96
CA LYS A 18 1.04 7.92 1.15
C LYS A 18 0.80 8.28 -0.31
N THR A 19 1.85 8.72 -1.00
CA THR A 19 1.84 8.95 -2.45
C THR A 19 2.02 7.62 -3.21
N VAL A 20 1.73 7.63 -4.50
CA VAL A 20 1.96 6.46 -5.36
C VAL A 20 3.44 6.07 -5.36
N ASP A 21 4.36 7.03 -5.41
CA ASP A 21 5.81 6.76 -5.42
C ASP A 21 6.31 6.15 -4.12
N GLN A 22 5.75 6.56 -2.98
CA GLN A 22 6.03 5.93 -1.69
C GLN A 22 5.59 4.45 -1.69
N TYR A 23 4.44 4.14 -2.30
CA TYR A 23 4.02 2.76 -2.48
C TYR A 23 4.89 1.99 -3.48
N ILE A 24 5.36 2.62 -4.56
CA ILE A 24 6.32 2.01 -5.49
C ILE A 24 7.60 1.62 -4.72
N LYS A 25 8.16 2.54 -3.93
CA LYS A 25 9.34 2.26 -3.09
C LYS A 25 9.09 1.13 -2.09
N GLN A 26 7.90 1.09 -1.49
CA GLN A 26 7.51 0.05 -0.54
C GLN A 26 7.40 -1.34 -1.18
N TYR A 27 6.91 -1.43 -2.41
CA TYR A 27 6.63 -2.70 -3.08
C TYR A 27 7.72 -3.14 -4.06
N LYS A 28 8.77 -2.33 -4.27
CA LYS A 28 9.81 -2.59 -5.29
C LYS A 28 10.50 -3.95 -5.13
N ASN A 29 10.62 -4.48 -3.91
CA ASN A 29 11.31 -5.75 -3.68
C ASN A 29 10.40 -6.98 -3.83
N LEU A 30 9.11 -6.79 -4.15
CA LEU A 30 8.19 -7.91 -4.35
C LEU A 30 8.44 -8.56 -5.73
N PRO A 31 8.54 -9.90 -5.82
CA PRO A 31 8.53 -10.61 -7.10
C PRO A 31 7.16 -10.52 -7.77
N CYS A 32 7.05 -10.86 -9.06
CA CYS A 32 5.78 -10.81 -9.80
C CYS A 32 4.61 -11.52 -9.11
N SER A 33 4.85 -12.72 -8.55
CA SER A 33 3.85 -13.45 -7.76
C SER A 33 3.42 -12.66 -6.52
N GLY A 34 4.36 -12.03 -5.81
CA GLY A 34 4.10 -11.15 -4.68
C GLY A 34 3.30 -9.90 -5.06
N LEU A 35 3.59 -9.29 -6.20
CA LEU A 35 2.82 -8.15 -6.74
C LEU A 35 1.36 -8.56 -7.02
N VAL A 36 1.14 -9.71 -7.66
CA VAL A 36 -0.20 -10.25 -7.95
C VAL A 36 -0.97 -10.56 -6.67
N THR A 37 -0.36 -11.28 -5.74
CA THR A 37 -0.98 -11.59 -4.44
C THR A 37 -1.35 -10.32 -3.71
N LYS A 38 -0.49 -9.29 -3.76
CA LYS A 38 -0.78 -8.01 -3.11
C LYS A 38 -1.91 -7.24 -3.79
N MET A 39 -1.98 -7.27 -5.12
CA MET A 39 -3.11 -6.70 -5.85
C MET A 39 -4.43 -7.37 -5.47
N LYS A 40 -4.46 -8.71 -5.38
CA LYS A 40 -5.66 -9.47 -4.97
C LYS A 40 -6.09 -9.15 -3.53
N ASP A 41 -5.14 -9.05 -2.60
CA ASP A 41 -5.40 -8.60 -1.21
C ASP A 41 -6.02 -7.20 -1.19
N ILE A 42 -5.48 -6.27 -1.97
CA ILE A 42 -6.02 -4.91 -2.07
C ILE A 42 -7.41 -4.90 -2.71
N ASP A 43 -7.67 -5.75 -3.71
CA ASP A 43 -9.00 -5.85 -4.32
C ASP A 43 -10.05 -6.37 -3.34
N LYS A 44 -9.69 -7.38 -2.54
CA LYS A 44 -10.54 -7.84 -1.43
C LYS A 44 -10.82 -6.70 -0.45
N LYS A 45 -9.78 -5.99 0.01
CA LYS A 45 -9.90 -4.86 0.94
C LYS A 45 -10.68 -3.68 0.34
N TYR A 46 -10.57 -3.44 -0.96
CA TYR A 46 -11.29 -2.38 -1.65
C TYR A 46 -12.80 -2.61 -1.60
N SER A 47 -13.26 -3.85 -1.73
CA SER A 47 -14.69 -4.19 -1.65
C SER A 47 -15.29 -3.84 -0.28
N MET A 48 -14.53 -4.04 0.80
CA MET A 48 -14.96 -3.81 2.19
C MET A 48 -14.63 -2.40 2.72
N GLY A 49 -13.89 -1.60 1.94
CA GLY A 49 -13.36 -0.32 2.41
C GLY A 49 -14.34 0.86 2.31
N ASN A 50 -14.21 1.81 3.23
CA ASN A 50 -14.90 3.10 3.14
C ASN A 50 -14.28 4.02 2.07
N LYS A 51 -14.88 5.20 1.83
CA LYS A 51 -14.45 6.15 0.77
C LYS A 51 -12.97 6.56 0.91
N LYS A 52 -12.47 6.78 2.13
CA LYS A 52 -11.08 7.18 2.39
C LYS A 52 -10.13 6.01 2.11
N GLN A 53 -10.46 4.81 2.59
CA GLN A 53 -9.69 3.59 2.35
C GLN A 53 -9.64 3.26 0.86
N LYS A 54 -10.77 3.35 0.14
CA LYS A 54 -10.85 3.14 -1.31
C LYS A 54 -9.92 4.06 -2.09
N LYS A 55 -9.81 5.34 -1.72
CA LYS A 55 -8.84 6.27 -2.34
C LYS A 55 -7.40 5.78 -2.15
N GLU A 56 -7.08 5.28 -0.97
CA GLU A 56 -5.73 4.79 -0.66
C GLU A 56 -5.41 3.49 -1.40
N TYR A 57 -6.34 2.54 -1.44
CA TYR A 57 -6.22 1.29 -2.20
C TYR A 57 -6.03 1.53 -3.69
N ARG A 58 -6.67 2.56 -4.27
CA ARG A 58 -6.43 2.96 -5.67
C ARG A 58 -4.97 3.36 -5.92
N LYS A 59 -4.35 4.11 -4.99
CA LYS A 59 -2.93 4.48 -5.09
C LYS A 59 -2.03 3.24 -5.00
N GLN A 60 -2.33 2.35 -4.06
CA GLN A 60 -1.60 1.08 -3.91
C GLN A 60 -1.70 0.22 -5.18
N LYS A 61 -2.91 0.06 -5.77
CA LYS A 61 -3.09 -0.64 -7.05
C LYS A 61 -2.30 0.03 -8.18
N LYS A 62 -2.31 1.37 -8.26
CA LYS A 62 -1.54 2.09 -9.29
C LYS A 62 -0.04 1.80 -9.15
N ALA A 63 0.51 1.88 -7.94
CA ALA A 63 1.91 1.55 -7.68
C ALA A 63 2.27 0.10 -8.05
N LEU A 64 1.44 -0.86 -7.66
CA LEU A 64 1.65 -2.27 -8.00
C LEU A 64 1.57 -2.51 -9.51
N LYS A 65 0.65 -1.86 -10.22
CA LYS A 65 0.52 -1.98 -11.68
C LYS A 65 1.75 -1.40 -12.38
N THR A 66 2.24 -0.26 -11.93
CA THR A 66 3.49 0.33 -12.43
C THR A 66 4.66 -0.64 -12.27
N LEU A 67 4.81 -1.25 -11.08
CA LEU A 67 5.87 -2.23 -10.84
C LEU A 67 5.70 -3.50 -11.69
N TYR A 68 4.47 -4.01 -11.79
CA TYR A 68 4.15 -5.19 -12.58
C TYR A 68 4.51 -5.02 -14.06
N SER A 69 4.16 -3.86 -14.64
CA SER A 69 4.56 -3.47 -15.99
C SER A 69 6.07 -3.27 -16.10
N LYS A 70 6.69 -2.58 -15.14
CA LYS A 70 8.15 -2.34 -15.13
C LYS A 70 8.98 -3.62 -15.07
N TYR A 71 8.48 -4.64 -14.39
CA TYR A 71 9.16 -5.94 -14.25
C TYR A 71 8.83 -6.90 -15.41
N ASN A 72 8.06 -6.45 -16.41
CA ASN A 72 7.62 -7.27 -17.53
C ASN A 72 7.00 -8.60 -17.08
N CYS A 73 6.21 -8.55 -16.00
CA CYS A 73 5.56 -9.74 -15.45
C CYS A 73 4.60 -10.36 -16.49
N ALA A 74 4.61 -11.69 -16.63
CA ALA A 74 3.76 -12.39 -17.59
C ALA A 74 2.27 -12.18 -17.28
N ALA A 75 1.53 -11.59 -18.23
CA ALA A 75 0.13 -11.16 -18.10
C ALA A 75 -0.86 -12.25 -17.66
N LYS A 76 -0.50 -13.54 -17.78
CA LYS A 76 -1.36 -14.67 -17.39
C LYS A 76 -1.61 -14.76 -15.87
N GLN A 77 -0.83 -14.10 -15.01
CA GLN A 77 -1.01 -14.22 -13.56
C GLN A 77 -2.07 -13.28 -12.95
N TYR A 78 -2.50 -12.25 -13.69
CA TYR A 78 -3.42 -11.21 -13.17
C TYR A 78 -4.86 -11.29 -13.72
N ARG A 79 -5.08 -12.00 -14.84
CA ARG A 79 -6.44 -12.19 -15.40
C ARG A 79 -7.29 -13.10 -14.54
#